data_AF-A0A083ZVM0-F1
#
_entry.id   AF-A0A083ZVM0-F1
#
_cell.length_a   1.000
_cell.length_b   1.000
_cell.length_c   1.000
_cell.angle_alpha   90.00
_cell.angle_beta   90.00
_cell.angle_gamma   90.00
#
_symmetry.space_group_name_H-M   'P 1'
#
loop_
_entity.id
_entity.type
_entity.pdbx_description
1 polymer ?
#
loop_
_entity_poly.entity_id
_entity_poly.type
_entity_poly.pdbx_seq_one_letter_code
_entity_poly.pdbx_strand_id
1 'polypeptide(L)'
;MAGFLYFSQKNGVSLGSSAIDIIADYLRPYITQVSKDVMEEIYETYDLYDQTLDFSKLPQATYMQCYEQIKKAIEVDLKANPVMNSRPQEWMFKAWYDEIKPKMQASPLYDIDIIKNNE
;
A
#
# COMPACT_ATOMS: atom_id res chain seq x y z
N MET A 1 15.08 -8.42 10.15
CA MET A 1 13.66 -8.36 10.55
C MET A 1 12.82 -8.22 9.28
N ALA A 2 11.58 -8.69 9.30
CA ALA A 2 10.64 -8.53 8.20
C ALA A 2 9.70 -7.37 8.56
N GLY A 3 9.31 -6.57 7.57
CA GLY A 3 8.27 -5.58 7.76
C GLY A 3 6.94 -6.08 7.19
N PHE A 4 5.86 -5.39 7.52
CA PHE A 4 4.50 -5.85 7.28
C PHE A 4 3.63 -4.77 6.63
N LEU A 5 2.76 -5.21 5.72
CA LEU A 5 1.58 -4.45 5.31
C LEU A 5 0.34 -5.15 5.86
N TYR A 6 -0.42 -4.49 6.73
CA TYR A 6 -1.67 -5.02 7.26
C TYR A 6 -2.88 -4.43 6.53
N PHE A 7 -3.80 -5.30 6.14
CA PHE A 7 -5.06 -4.92 5.47
C PHE A 7 -6.28 -5.32 6.30
N SER A 8 -6.12 -6.22 7.27
CA SER A 8 -7.06 -6.51 8.36
C SER A 8 -6.33 -7.28 9.48
N GLN A 9 -6.99 -7.52 10.63
CA GLN A 9 -6.38 -8.23 11.78
C GLN A 9 -5.73 -9.58 11.47
N LYS A 10 -6.18 -10.28 10.42
CA LYS A 10 -5.65 -11.59 10.00
C LYS A 10 -5.15 -11.60 8.57
N ASN A 11 -4.98 -10.43 7.96
CA ASN A 11 -4.68 -10.29 6.55
C ASN A 11 -3.57 -9.25 6.36
N GLY A 12 -2.46 -9.71 5.82
CA GLY A 12 -1.32 -8.86 5.52
C GLY A 12 -0.28 -9.59 4.70
N VAL A 13 0.77 -8.85 4.36
CA VAL A 13 1.93 -9.32 3.61
C VAL A 13 3.17 -9.03 4.44
N SER A 14 4.03 -10.04 4.57
CA SER A 14 5.34 -9.92 5.23
C SER A 14 6.41 -9.87 4.16
N LEU A 15 7.23 -8.83 4.15
CA LEU A 15 8.34 -8.68 3.21
C LEU A 15 9.64 -8.47 3.98
N GLY A 16 10.77 -8.70 3.33
CA GLY A 16 12.07 -8.37 3.93
C GLY A 16 12.17 -6.88 4.25
N SER A 17 12.83 -6.53 5.36
CA SER A 17 13.05 -5.15 5.83
C SER A 17 13.35 -4.14 4.71
N SER A 18 14.38 -4.40 3.91
CA SER A 18 14.76 -3.50 2.81
C SER A 18 13.70 -3.35 1.73
N ALA A 19 12.86 -4.37 1.50
CA ALA A 19 11.76 -4.26 0.54
C ALA A 19 10.65 -3.35 1.08
N ILE A 20 10.35 -3.45 2.39
CA ILE A 20 9.35 -2.59 3.03
C ILE A 20 9.78 -1.14 3.04
N ASP A 21 11.03 -0.85 3.37
CA ASP A 21 11.50 0.55 3.39
C ASP A 21 11.33 1.19 2.00
N ILE A 22 11.70 0.46 0.94
CA ILE A 22 11.57 0.95 -0.42
C ILE A 22 10.09 1.16 -0.80
N ILE A 23 9.20 0.23 -0.42
CA ILE A 23 7.76 0.34 -0.67
C ILE A 23 7.16 1.52 0.10
N ALA A 24 7.51 1.65 1.37
CA ALA A 24 7.07 2.73 2.24
C ALA A 24 7.46 4.09 1.67
N ASP A 25 8.74 4.28 1.32
CA ASP A 25 9.22 5.52 0.72
C ASP A 25 8.53 5.83 -0.60
N TYR A 26 8.31 4.81 -1.45
CA TYR A 26 7.67 4.99 -2.75
C TYR A 26 6.18 5.33 -2.63
N LEU A 27 5.44 4.65 -1.74
CA LEU A 27 3.99 4.81 -1.62
C LEU A 27 3.60 6.06 -0.81
N ARG A 28 4.44 6.52 0.11
CA ARG A 28 4.14 7.68 0.99
C ARG A 28 3.58 8.91 0.25
N PRO A 29 4.17 9.40 -0.87
CA PRO A 29 3.59 10.54 -1.60
C PRO A 29 2.23 10.25 -2.24
N TYR A 30 1.92 8.99 -2.57
CA TYR A 30 0.61 8.61 -3.11
C TYR A 30 -0.44 8.51 -2.02
N ILE A 31 -0.09 7.95 -0.86
CA ILE A 31 -1.00 7.89 0.29
C ILE A 31 -1.30 9.30 0.81
N THR A 32 -0.31 10.20 0.79
CA THR A 32 -0.51 11.61 1.17
C THR A 32 -1.55 12.32 0.27
N GLN A 33 -1.75 11.87 -0.98
CA GLN A 33 -2.79 12.41 -1.87
C GLN A 33 -4.22 12.03 -1.44
N VAL A 34 -4.39 11.00 -0.60
CA VAL A 34 -5.69 10.70 0.03
C VAL A 34 -5.97 11.75 1.11
N SER A 35 -5.09 11.82 2.11
CA SER A 35 -4.95 12.95 3.04
C SER A 35 -3.67 12.78 3.86
N LYS A 36 -3.22 13.87 4.49
CA LYS A 36 -2.08 13.81 5.41
C LYS A 36 -2.37 12.94 6.63
N ASP A 37 -3.54 13.09 7.24
CA ASP A 37 -3.94 12.35 8.44
C ASP A 37 -3.98 10.84 8.19
N VAL A 38 -4.47 10.42 7.00
CA VAL A 38 -4.50 9.01 6.61
C VAL A 38 -3.09 8.45 6.43
N MET A 39 -2.18 9.23 5.85
CA MET A 39 -0.78 8.83 5.75
C MET A 39 -0.15 8.69 7.14
N GLU A 40 -0.36 9.65 8.04
CA GLU A 40 0.15 9.55 9.42
C GLU A 40 -0.40 8.33 10.16
N GLU A 41 -1.68 8.01 9.99
CA GLU A 41 -2.30 6.82 10.60
C GLU A 41 -1.68 5.50 10.08
N ILE A 42 -1.49 5.38 8.76
CA ILE A 42 -0.91 4.16 8.15
C ILE A 42 0.57 3.99 8.56
N TYR A 43 1.32 5.09 8.64
CA TYR A 43 2.76 5.09 8.89
C TYR A 43 3.11 5.24 10.38
N GLU A 44 2.14 5.40 11.29
CA GLU A 44 2.40 5.61 12.72
C GLU A 44 3.35 4.56 13.29
N THR A 45 3.07 3.27 13.00
CA THR A 45 3.92 2.19 13.50
C THR A 45 5.27 2.15 12.78
N TYR A 46 5.27 2.37 11.46
CA TYR A 46 6.48 2.48 10.64
C TYR A 46 7.46 3.53 11.16
N ASP A 47 6.96 4.72 11.50
CA ASP A 47 7.79 5.85 11.91
C ASP A 47 8.24 5.78 13.38
N LEU A 48 7.45 5.14 14.25
CA LEU A 48 7.72 5.14 15.69
C LEU A 48 8.38 3.87 16.23
N TYR A 49 8.12 2.71 15.62
CA TYR A 49 8.43 1.42 16.26
C TYR A 49 9.11 0.43 15.32
N ASP A 50 8.44 0.06 14.24
CA ASP A 50 8.78 -1.14 13.47
C ASP A 50 8.27 -1.00 12.05
N GLN A 51 8.86 -1.71 11.09
CA GLN A 51 8.60 -1.56 9.63
C GLN A 51 7.19 -2.02 9.21
N THR A 52 6.14 -1.38 9.71
CA THR A 52 4.74 -1.79 9.55
C THR A 52 3.89 -0.66 8.99
N LEU A 53 3.27 -0.90 7.84
CA LEU A 53 2.24 -0.06 7.27
C LEU A 53 0.87 -0.68 7.57
N ASP A 54 0.03 0.01 8.36
CA ASP A 54 -1.25 -0.54 8.82
C ASP A 54 -2.45 0.15 8.18
N PHE A 55 -3.10 -0.53 7.25
CA PHE A 55 -4.34 -0.08 6.60
C PHE A 55 -5.60 -0.64 7.30
N SER A 56 -5.44 -1.49 8.32
CA SER A 56 -6.54 -2.28 8.89
C SER A 56 -7.54 -1.49 9.71
N LYS A 57 -7.17 -0.27 10.13
CA LYS A 57 -8.00 0.64 10.94
C LYS A 57 -8.77 1.66 10.10
N LEU A 58 -8.48 1.74 8.80
CA LEU A 58 -9.07 2.74 7.92
C LEU A 58 -10.58 2.51 7.75
N PRO A 59 -11.37 3.60 7.63
CA PRO A 59 -12.73 3.51 7.11
C PRO A 59 -12.73 2.91 5.71
N GLN A 60 -13.76 2.15 5.38
CA GLN A 60 -13.89 1.44 4.10
C GLN A 60 -13.69 2.36 2.87
N ALA A 61 -14.29 3.55 2.85
CA ALA A 61 -14.13 4.49 1.75
C ALA A 61 -12.67 4.99 1.61
N THR A 62 -12.02 5.32 2.73
CA THR A 62 -10.62 5.73 2.78
C THR A 62 -9.67 4.62 2.36
N TYR A 63 -9.96 3.38 2.77
CA TYR A 63 -9.23 2.20 2.34
C TYR A 63 -9.30 2.03 0.82
N MET A 64 -10.47 2.23 0.21
CA MET A 64 -10.63 2.16 -1.25
C MET A 64 -9.88 3.28 -1.99
N GLN A 65 -9.84 4.50 -1.43
CA GLN A 65 -9.03 5.58 -1.97
C GLN A 65 -7.53 5.24 -1.92
N CYS A 66 -7.05 4.66 -0.81
CA CYS A 66 -5.68 4.18 -0.69
C CYS A 66 -5.37 3.09 -1.72
N TYR A 67 -6.28 2.14 -1.91
CA TYR A 67 -6.14 1.09 -2.92
C TYR A 67 -5.98 1.65 -4.33
N GLU A 68 -6.81 2.60 -4.75
CA GLU A 68 -6.68 3.21 -6.09
C GLU A 68 -5.39 4.04 -6.23
N GLN A 69 -4.95 4.74 -5.18
CA GLN A 69 -3.68 5.44 -5.21
C GLN A 69 -2.49 4.49 -5.34
N ILE A 70 -2.48 3.37 -4.61
CA ILE A 70 -1.41 2.35 -4.72
C ILE A 70 -1.45 1.69 -6.10
N LYS A 71 -2.64 1.35 -6.59
CA LYS A 71 -2.83 0.78 -7.93
C LYS A 71 -2.33 1.73 -9.01
N LYS A 72 -2.66 3.03 -8.93
CA LYS A 72 -2.12 4.06 -9.84
C LYS A 72 -0.59 4.12 -9.73
N ALA A 73 -0.06 4.22 -8.52
CA ALA A 73 1.38 4.31 -8.26
C ALA A 73 2.16 3.18 -8.93
N ILE A 74 1.62 1.96 -8.90
CA ILE A 74 2.30 0.76 -9.41
C ILE A 74 1.94 0.49 -10.86
N GLU A 75 0.65 0.35 -11.19
CA GLU A 75 0.21 -0.12 -12.50
C GLU A 75 0.31 0.95 -13.60
N VAL A 76 0.36 2.23 -13.22
CA VAL A 76 0.48 3.36 -14.14
C VAL A 76 1.86 4.01 -14.02
N ASP A 77 2.16 4.58 -12.87
CA ASP A 77 3.31 5.49 -12.74
C ASP A 77 4.65 4.72 -12.71
N LEU A 78 4.74 3.64 -11.92
CA LEU A 78 5.92 2.78 -11.90
C LEU A 78 6.11 2.03 -13.22
N LYS A 79 5.02 1.69 -13.90
CA LYS A 79 5.09 1.04 -15.22
C LYS A 79 5.60 1.99 -16.30
N ALA A 80 5.22 3.27 -16.24
CA ALA A 80 5.70 4.30 -17.14
C ALA A 80 7.16 4.68 -16.86
N ASN A 81 7.58 4.66 -15.59
CA ASN A 81 8.96 4.90 -15.17
C ASN A 81 9.46 3.77 -14.25
N PRO A 82 9.99 2.67 -14.81
CA PRO A 82 10.30 1.44 -14.07
C PRO A 82 11.62 1.53 -13.30
N VAL A 83 11.75 2.56 -12.46
CA VAL A 83 12.86 2.76 -11.53
C VAL A 83 12.31 3.28 -10.19
N MET A 84 12.65 2.59 -9.12
CA MET A 84 12.38 2.94 -7.72
C MET A 84 13.67 2.64 -6.96
N ASN A 85 14.16 3.64 -6.23
CA ASN A 85 15.41 3.56 -5.48
C ASN A 85 16.60 3.00 -6.32
N SER A 86 16.72 3.46 -7.58
CA SER A 86 17.79 3.06 -8.51
C SER A 86 17.86 1.55 -8.82
N ARG A 87 16.78 0.79 -8.58
CA ARG A 87 16.70 -0.65 -8.85
C ARG A 87 15.66 -0.97 -9.93
N PRO A 88 15.79 -2.09 -10.67
CA PRO A 88 14.73 -2.61 -11.53
C PRO A 88 13.46 -2.94 -10.73
N GLN A 89 12.29 -2.72 -11.33
CA GLN A 89 10.99 -2.79 -10.65
C GLN A 89 10.26 -4.12 -10.75
N GLU A 90 10.85 -5.11 -11.42
CA GLU A 90 10.23 -6.42 -11.60
C GLU A 90 9.83 -7.08 -10.28
N TRP A 91 10.66 -6.93 -9.24
CA TRP A 91 10.35 -7.45 -7.91
C TRP A 91 9.14 -6.76 -7.28
N MET A 92 8.95 -5.46 -7.53
CA MET A 92 7.82 -4.70 -7.00
C MET A 92 6.52 -5.06 -7.73
N PHE A 93 6.57 -5.23 -9.05
CA PHE A 93 5.43 -5.77 -9.80
C PHE A 93 5.06 -7.17 -9.33
N LYS A 94 6.06 -8.03 -9.10
CA LYS A 94 5.83 -9.37 -8.56
C LYS A 94 5.17 -9.32 -7.18
N ALA A 95 5.72 -8.53 -6.25
CA ALA A 95 5.15 -8.35 -4.91
C ALA A 95 3.72 -7.79 -4.98
N TRP A 96 3.46 -6.84 -5.89
CA TRP A 96 2.14 -6.26 -6.10
C TRP A 96 1.11 -7.29 -6.57
N TYR A 97 1.39 -7.98 -7.68
CA TYR A 97 0.41 -8.88 -8.29
C TYR A 97 0.25 -10.21 -7.55
N ASP A 98 1.33 -10.74 -6.98
CA ASP A 98 1.29 -12.07 -6.35
C ASP A 98 0.82 -11.99 -4.89
N GLU A 99 1.07 -10.88 -4.19
CA GLU A 99 0.86 -10.80 -2.74
C GLU A 99 0.02 -9.59 -2.30
N ILE A 100 0.47 -8.36 -2.57
CA ILE A 100 -0.13 -7.15 -2.00
C ILE A 100 -1.56 -6.93 -2.51
N LYS A 101 -1.76 -6.89 -3.83
CA LYS A 101 -3.08 -6.61 -4.42
C LYS A 101 -4.13 -7.66 -4.05
N PRO A 102 -3.88 -8.99 -4.19
CA PRO A 102 -4.84 -10.00 -3.76
C PRO A 102 -5.19 -9.88 -2.28
N LYS A 103 -4.21 -9.58 -1.42
CA LYS A 103 -4.45 -9.40 0.02
C LYS A 103 -5.25 -8.14 0.29
N MET A 104 -4.98 -7.03 -0.40
CA MET A 104 -5.82 -5.85 -0.28
C MET A 104 -7.28 -6.13 -0.68
N GLN A 105 -7.48 -6.87 -1.78
CA GLN A 105 -8.81 -7.24 -2.29
C GLN A 105 -9.54 -8.26 -1.40
N ALA A 106 -8.80 -9.07 -0.64
CA ALA A 106 -9.37 -10.00 0.33
C ALA A 106 -9.72 -9.35 1.69
N SER A 107 -9.40 -8.07 1.88
CA SER A 107 -9.77 -7.35 3.10
C SER A 107 -11.29 -7.16 3.18
N PRO A 108 -11.91 -7.26 4.38
CA PRO A 108 -13.31 -6.86 4.57
C PRO A 108 -13.56 -5.36 4.30
N LEU A 109 -12.50 -4.55 4.22
CA LEU A 109 -12.58 -3.13 3.86
C LEU A 109 -12.61 -2.91 2.33
N TYR A 110 -12.40 -3.96 1.53
CA TYR A 110 -12.43 -3.85 0.08
C TYR A 110 -13.85 -3.93 -0.46
N ASP A 111 -14.28 -2.86 -1.14
CA ASP A 111 -15.56 -2.80 -1.83
C ASP A 111 -15.43 -1.95 -3.10
N ILE A 112 -15.49 -2.63 -4.25
CA ILE A 112 -15.31 -2.01 -5.57
C ILE A 112 -16.47 -1.07 -5.94
N ASP A 113 -17.64 -1.25 -5.34
CA ASP A 113 -18.82 -0.46 -5.69
C ASP A 113 -18.77 0.94 -5.07
N ILE A 114 -17.97 1.13 -4.01
CA ILE A 114 -17.65 2.48 -3.49
C ILE A 114 -16.94 3.34 -4.54
N ILE A 115 -16.07 2.76 -5.36
CA ILE A 115 -15.33 3.52 -6.38
C ILE A 115 -16.26 3.90 -7.53
N LYS A 116 -17.09 2.96 -8.00
CA LYS A 116 -17.99 3.17 -9.15
C LYS A 116 -19.08 4.21 -8.90
N ASN A 117 -19.47 4.45 -7.64
CA ASN A 117 -20.50 5.41 -7.29
C ASN A 117 -19.98 6.85 -7.17
N ASN A 118 -18.67 7.07 -7.35
CA ASN A 118 -18.01 8.37 -7.27
C ASN A 118 -17.43 8.87 -8.61
N GLU A 119 -17.66 8.13 -9.72
CA GLU A 119 -17.36 8.53 -11.10
C GLU A 119 -18.60 9.10 -11.81
#